data_AF-A0A222E1M8-F1
#
_entry.id   AF-A0A222E1M8-F1
#
_cell.length_a   1.000
_cell.length_b   1.000
_cell.length_c   1.000
_cell.angle_alpha   90.00
_cell.angle_beta   90.00
_cell.angle_gamma   90.00
#
_symmetry.space_group_name_H-M   'P 1'
#
loop_
_entity.id
_entity.type
_entity.pdbx_description
1 polymer ?
#
loop_
_entity_poly.entity_id
_entity_poly.type
_entity_poly.pdbx_seq_one_letter_code
_entity_poly.pdbx_strand_id
1 'polypeptide(L)'
;MPLTVLLALVVVGIAGVALLIHTTGLSQPRRFTTEAEARAAWTREFPLTDITGVTLCRSGRAALIATPTGTGVVWPMGADSTARWVADGRVTRRDGGLTLYLPDYVAPTVRLHLDPDEIALWAERIGTT
;
A
#
# COMPACT_ATOMS: atom_id res chain seq x y z
N MET A 1 -24.31 2.60 38.65
CA MET A 1 -22.92 2.11 38.66
C MET A 1 -21.99 3.29 38.93
N PRO A 2 -21.13 3.25 39.96
CA PRO A 2 -20.21 4.36 40.22
C PRO A 2 -19.26 4.56 39.03
N LEU A 3 -19.07 5.82 38.63
CA LEU A 3 -18.30 6.23 37.45
C LEU A 3 -16.87 5.65 37.45
N THR A 4 -16.28 5.49 38.63
CA THR A 4 -14.95 4.91 38.83
C THR A 4 -14.86 3.46 38.37
N VAL A 5 -15.89 2.65 38.63
CA VAL A 5 -15.93 1.24 38.20
C VAL A 5 -16.12 1.16 36.69
N LEU A 6 -16.98 2.02 36.12
CA LEU A 6 -17.17 2.09 34.68
C LEU A 6 -15.86 2.47 33.97
N LEU A 7 -15.15 3.48 34.48
CA LEU A 7 -13.91 3.96 33.91
C LEU A 7 -12.79 2.91 34.00
N ALA A 8 -12.65 2.24 35.14
CA ALA A 8 -11.67 1.15 35.29
C ALA A 8 -11.95 0.00 34.31
N LEU A 9 -13.21 -0.40 34.17
CA LEU A 9 -13.60 -1.46 33.23
C LEU A 9 -13.28 -1.10 31.77
N VAL A 10 -13.59 0.14 31.35
CA VAL A 10 -13.31 0.61 29.99
C VAL A 10 -11.81 0.67 29.72
N VAL A 11 -11.02 1.21 30.65
CA VAL A 11 -9.56 1.31 30.51
C VAL A 11 -8.94 -0.09 30.38
N VAL A 12 -9.34 -1.03 31.23
CA VAL A 12 -8.86 -2.42 31.16
C VAL A 12 -9.29 -3.09 29.86
N GLY A 13 -10.52 -2.88 29.41
CA GLY A 13 -11.01 -3.42 28.15
C GLY A 13 -10.22 -2.92 26.93
N ILE A 14 -9.99 -1.61 26.83
CA ILE A 14 -9.22 -1.00 25.73
C ILE A 14 -7.76 -1.47 25.78
N ALA A 15 -7.13 -1.45 26.97
CA ALA A 15 -5.76 -1.90 27.14
C ALA A 15 -5.59 -3.38 26.75
N GLY A 16 -6.56 -4.23 27.14
CA GLY A 16 -6.56 -5.65 26.78
C GLY A 16 -6.66 -5.88 25.27
N VAL A 17 -7.57 -5.17 24.59
CA VAL A 17 -7.69 -5.26 23.11
C VAL A 17 -6.44 -4.74 22.43
N ALA A 18 -5.90 -3.60 22.87
CA ALA A 18 -4.66 -3.04 22.31
C ALA A 18 -3.48 -4.00 22.46
N LEU A 19 -3.33 -4.62 23.64
CA LEU A 19 -2.31 -5.62 23.89
C LEU A 19 -2.48 -6.83 22.96
N LEU A 20 -3.70 -7.32 22.77
CA LEU A 20 -3.98 -8.46 21.90
C LEU A 20 -3.66 -8.15 20.43
N ILE A 21 -4.05 -6.98 19.92
CA ILE A 21 -3.73 -6.54 18.56
C ILE A 21 -2.21 -6.42 18.38
N HIS A 22 -1.51 -5.90 19.39
CA HIS A 22 -0.06 -5.72 19.34
C HIS A 22 0.68 -7.06 19.33
N THR A 23 0.30 -8.00 20.21
CA THR A 23 0.96 -9.32 20.32
C THR A 23 0.65 -10.22 19.13
N THR A 24 -0.53 -10.09 18.51
CA THR A 24 -0.89 -10.83 17.29
C THR A 24 -0.28 -10.25 16.01
N GLY A 25 0.48 -9.15 16.10
CA GLY A 25 1.15 -8.55 14.95
C GLY A 25 0.20 -7.85 13.96
N LEU A 26 -1.09 -7.73 14.29
CA LEU A 26 -2.10 -7.05 13.47
C LEU A 26 -1.84 -5.54 13.35
N SER A 27 -0.94 -4.98 14.18
CA SER A 27 -0.44 -3.61 14.04
C SER A 27 0.66 -3.46 12.98
N GLN A 28 1.24 -4.54 12.47
CA GLN A 28 2.31 -4.42 11.49
C GLN A 28 1.73 -4.10 10.11
N PRO A 29 2.29 -3.11 9.38
CA PRO A 29 1.89 -2.85 8.02
C PRO A 29 2.10 -4.10 7.17
N ARG A 30 1.10 -4.45 6.36
CA ARG A 30 1.22 -5.54 5.38
C ARG A 30 2.46 -5.31 4.51
N ARG A 31 3.12 -6.37 4.09
CA ARG A 31 4.20 -6.32 3.09
C ARG A 31 3.90 -7.33 2.00
N PHE A 32 4.20 -6.96 0.77
CA PHE A 32 4.16 -7.88 -0.36
C PHE A 32 5.50 -8.62 -0.40
N THR A 33 5.45 -9.91 -0.09
CA THR A 33 6.61 -10.81 -0.16
C THR A 33 6.66 -11.58 -1.48
N THR A 34 5.51 -11.73 -2.15
CA THR A 34 5.39 -12.44 -3.41
C THR A 34 4.57 -11.66 -4.43
N GLU A 35 4.82 -11.91 -5.71
CA GLU A 35 4.05 -11.30 -6.80
C GLU A 35 2.58 -11.74 -6.76
N ALA A 36 2.32 -12.97 -6.29
CA ALA A 36 0.97 -13.50 -6.12
C ALA A 36 0.14 -12.68 -5.12
N GLU A 37 0.74 -12.21 -4.02
CA GLU A 37 0.06 -11.34 -3.06
C GLU A 37 -0.29 -9.98 -3.67
N ALA A 38 0.63 -9.38 -4.43
CA ALA A 38 0.39 -8.12 -5.13
C ALA A 38 -0.71 -8.29 -6.21
N ARG A 39 -0.69 -9.41 -6.94
CA ARG A 39 -1.71 -9.78 -7.93
C ARG A 39 -3.08 -9.96 -7.29
N ALA A 40 -3.17 -10.69 -6.18
CA ALA A 40 -4.41 -10.87 -5.45
C ALA A 40 -4.97 -9.53 -4.92
N ALA A 41 -4.10 -8.66 -4.40
CA ALA A 41 -4.49 -7.32 -3.96
C ALA A 41 -5.06 -6.47 -5.10
N TRP A 42 -4.44 -6.53 -6.29
CA TRP A 42 -4.95 -5.85 -7.48
C TRP A 42 -6.31 -6.42 -7.91
N THR A 43 -6.40 -7.74 -8.10
CA THR A 43 -7.62 -8.41 -8.58
C THR A 43 -8.80 -8.22 -7.62
N ARG A 44 -8.57 -8.03 -6.32
CA ARG A 44 -9.63 -7.73 -5.36
C ARG A 44 -10.33 -6.39 -5.67
N GLU A 45 -9.60 -5.39 -6.14
CA GLU A 45 -10.16 -4.08 -6.49
C GLU A 45 -10.54 -3.97 -7.98
N PHE A 46 -9.76 -4.60 -8.86
CA PHE A 46 -9.96 -4.59 -10.31
C PHE A 46 -10.05 -6.04 -10.85
N PRO A 47 -11.15 -6.76 -10.58
CA PRO A 47 -11.27 -8.18 -10.93
C PRO A 47 -11.34 -8.44 -12.44
N LEU A 48 -11.74 -7.45 -13.23
CA LEU A 48 -11.93 -7.56 -14.69
C LEU A 48 -10.69 -7.16 -15.49
N THR A 49 -9.59 -6.80 -14.82
CA THR A 49 -8.39 -6.30 -15.49
C THR A 49 -7.30 -7.36 -15.50
N ASP A 50 -6.86 -7.73 -16.69
CA ASP A 50 -5.74 -8.62 -16.88
C ASP A 50 -4.42 -7.95 -16.47
N ILE A 51 -3.57 -8.72 -15.80
CA ILE A 51 -2.24 -8.26 -15.36
C ILE A 51 -1.20 -8.92 -16.27
N THR A 52 -0.45 -8.08 -16.99
CA THR A 52 0.64 -8.45 -17.89
C THR A 52 1.98 -8.54 -17.17
N GLY A 53 2.15 -7.87 -16.04
CA GLY A 53 3.37 -7.95 -15.24
C GLY A 53 3.21 -7.39 -13.83
N VAL A 54 4.05 -7.86 -12.91
CA VAL A 54 4.15 -7.36 -11.53
C VAL A 54 5.60 -6.96 -11.27
N THR A 55 5.81 -5.88 -10.51
CA THR A 55 7.14 -5.45 -10.06
C THR A 55 7.06 -5.11 -8.59
N LEU A 56 7.58 -5.99 -7.75
CA LEU A 56 7.65 -5.74 -6.32
C LEU A 56 8.73 -4.70 -6.03
N CYS A 57 8.44 -3.80 -5.10
CA CYS A 57 9.48 -3.03 -4.43
C CYS A 57 10.23 -3.98 -3.49
N ARG A 58 11.56 -3.87 -3.44
CA ARG A 58 12.45 -4.68 -2.61
C ARG A 58 12.09 -4.57 -1.13
N SER A 59 11.59 -3.41 -0.69
CA SER A 59 11.13 -3.21 0.68
C SER A 59 9.78 -3.92 0.98
N GLY A 60 9.10 -4.46 -0.04
CA GLY A 60 7.78 -5.08 0.04
C GLY A 60 6.65 -4.08 0.34
N ARG A 61 6.90 -2.77 0.25
CA ARG A 61 5.95 -1.72 0.65
C ARG A 61 5.10 -1.18 -0.49
N ALA A 62 5.32 -1.68 -1.70
CA ALA A 62 4.49 -1.43 -2.86
C ALA A 62 4.78 -2.46 -3.94
N ALA A 63 3.89 -2.56 -4.92
CA ALA A 63 4.17 -3.22 -6.17
C ALA A 63 3.55 -2.43 -7.34
N LEU A 64 4.27 -2.41 -8.45
CA LEU A 64 3.78 -1.89 -9.71
C LEU A 64 3.07 -3.02 -10.46
N ILE A 65 1.91 -2.73 -11.01
CA ILE A 65 1.11 -3.66 -11.79
C ILE A 65 1.05 -3.13 -13.22
N ALA A 66 1.52 -3.91 -14.17
CA ALA A 66 1.34 -3.63 -15.59
C ALA A 66 0.08 -4.34 -16.09
N THR A 67 -0.75 -3.61 -16.83
CA THR A 67 -1.95 -4.14 -17.50
C THR A 67 -1.95 -3.70 -18.96
N PRO A 68 -2.81 -4.28 -19.82
CA PRO A 68 -2.96 -3.81 -21.20
C PRO A 68 -3.52 -2.38 -21.30
N THR A 69 -4.25 -1.93 -20.29
CA THR A 69 -4.92 -0.62 -20.26
C THR A 69 -4.08 0.47 -19.62
N GLY A 70 -3.01 0.12 -18.91
CA GLY A 70 -2.10 1.09 -18.28
C GLY A 70 -1.33 0.49 -17.11
N THR A 71 -0.72 1.37 -16.32
CA THR A 71 0.02 0.98 -15.12
C THR A 71 -0.80 1.27 -13.88
N GLY A 72 -0.78 0.34 -12.94
CA GLY A 72 -1.34 0.45 -11.61
C GLY A 72 -0.28 0.33 -10.53
N VAL A 73 -0.62 0.75 -9.32
CA VAL A 73 0.22 0.58 -8.14
C VAL A 73 -0.62 0.00 -7.00
N VAL A 74 -0.05 -0.96 -6.27
CA VAL A 74 -0.61 -1.48 -5.03
C VAL A 74 0.32 -1.14 -3.87
N TRP A 75 -0.23 -0.75 -2.73
CA TRP A 75 0.53 -0.49 -1.52
C TRP A 75 -0.24 -0.93 -0.27
N PRO A 76 0.45 -1.26 0.83
CA PRO A 76 -0.17 -1.55 2.11
C PRO A 76 -0.87 -0.32 2.70
N MET A 77 -2.07 -0.52 3.23
CA MET A 77 -2.80 0.45 4.04
C MET A 77 -3.18 -0.20 5.37
N GLY A 78 -2.31 -0.04 6.38
CA GLY A 78 -2.42 -0.77 7.63
C GLY A 78 -2.22 -2.27 7.42
N ALA A 79 -3.16 -3.09 7.92
CA ALA A 79 -3.16 -4.54 7.75
C ALA A 79 -3.67 -4.99 6.37
N ASP A 80 -4.28 -4.09 5.59
CA ASP A 80 -4.74 -4.38 4.24
C ASP A 80 -3.84 -3.73 3.19
N SER A 81 -4.28 -3.75 1.94
CA SER A 81 -3.65 -3.09 0.81
C SER A 81 -4.70 -2.34 0.00
N THR A 82 -4.25 -1.35 -0.76
CA THR A 82 -5.07 -0.73 -1.76
C THR A 82 -4.38 -0.68 -3.11
N ALA A 83 -5.18 -0.62 -4.18
CA ALA A 83 -4.78 -0.62 -5.57
C ALA A 83 -5.32 0.61 -6.30
N ARG A 84 -4.49 1.35 -7.02
CA ARG A 84 -4.96 2.46 -7.87
C ARG A 84 -4.26 2.50 -9.21
N TRP A 85 -4.96 3.05 -10.19
CA TRP A 85 -4.39 3.36 -11.50
C TRP A 85 -3.42 4.54 -11.39
N VAL A 86 -2.28 4.41 -12.06
CA VAL A 86 -1.27 5.47 -12.22
C VAL A 86 -1.49 6.24 -13.52
N ALA A 87 -2.47 5.85 -14.35
CA ALA A 87 -2.82 6.54 -15.59
C ALA A 87 -3.04 8.05 -15.36
N ASP A 88 -2.41 8.88 -16.20
CA ASP A 88 -2.34 10.35 -16.09
C ASP A 88 -1.71 10.91 -14.80
N GLY A 89 -1.17 10.02 -13.97
CA GLY A 89 -0.48 10.35 -12.76
C GLY A 89 0.92 10.90 -13.03
N ARG A 90 1.29 11.97 -12.32
CA ARG A 90 2.66 12.50 -12.41
C ARG A 90 3.58 11.70 -11.50
N VAL A 91 4.77 11.43 -11.97
CA VAL A 91 5.82 10.81 -11.18
C VAL A 91 6.91 11.83 -10.90
N THR A 92 7.29 11.97 -9.64
CA THR A 92 8.38 12.86 -9.26
C THR A 92 9.38 12.11 -8.40
N ARG A 93 10.64 12.12 -8.83
CA ARG A 93 11.76 11.60 -8.04
C ARG A 93 11.99 12.54 -6.85
N ARG A 94 12.15 11.96 -5.66
CA ARG A 94 12.49 12.67 -4.42
C ARG A 94 13.69 11.98 -3.79
N ASP A 95 14.43 12.70 -2.96
CA ASP A 95 15.57 12.13 -2.24
C ASP A 95 15.11 10.91 -1.42
N GLY A 96 15.58 9.71 -1.79
CA GLY A 96 15.22 8.45 -1.16
C GLY A 96 13.92 7.79 -1.63
N GLY A 97 13.31 8.23 -2.74
CA GLY A 97 12.11 7.56 -3.24
C GLY A 97 11.40 8.18 -4.46
N LEU A 98 10.17 7.73 -4.67
CA LEU A 98 9.30 8.13 -5.78
C LEU A 98 7.95 8.62 -5.23
N THR A 99 7.51 9.79 -5.69
CA THR A 99 6.17 10.29 -5.38
C THR A 99 5.29 10.11 -6.61
N LEU A 100 4.20 9.38 -6.46
CA LEU A 100 3.15 9.19 -7.46
C LEU A 100 1.99 10.13 -7.13
N TYR A 101 1.58 10.95 -8.09
CA TYR A 101 0.36 11.74 -8.03
C TYR A 101 -0.73 10.97 -8.76
N LEU A 102 -1.78 10.57 -8.07
CA LEU A 102 -2.84 9.75 -8.64
C LEU A 102 -4.06 10.62 -8.94
N PRO A 103 -4.85 10.33 -9.99
CA PRO A 103 -6.13 11.00 -10.27
C PRO A 103 -7.25 10.52 -9.34
N ASP A 104 -6.94 10.29 -8.06
CA ASP A 104 -7.90 9.85 -7.06
C ASP A 104 -7.99 10.89 -5.94
N TYR A 105 -9.20 11.39 -5.70
CA TYR A 105 -9.47 12.35 -4.63
C TYR A 105 -9.19 11.77 -3.24
N VAL A 106 -9.40 10.46 -3.05
CA VAL A 106 -9.25 9.78 -1.75
C VAL A 106 -7.78 9.44 -1.46
N ALA A 107 -6.96 9.27 -2.51
CA ALA A 107 -5.54 8.97 -2.40
C ALA A 107 -4.72 9.76 -3.44
N PRO A 108 -4.62 11.10 -3.31
CA PRO A 108 -4.06 11.95 -4.37
C PRO A 108 -2.54 11.82 -4.51
N THR A 109 -1.86 11.30 -3.49
CA THR A 109 -0.40 11.18 -3.51
C THR A 109 0.05 9.94 -2.74
N VAL A 110 0.92 9.14 -3.37
CA VAL A 110 1.58 7.99 -2.75
C VAL A 110 3.08 8.23 -2.76
N ARG A 111 3.70 8.17 -1.57
CA ARG A 111 5.15 8.26 -1.40
C ARG A 111 5.73 6.87 -1.23
N LEU A 112 6.55 6.46 -2.18
CA LEU A 112 7.24 5.18 -2.19
C LEU A 112 8.69 5.40 -1.77
N HIS A 113 9.16 4.62 -0.80
CA HIS A 113 10.59 4.47 -0.57
C HIS A 113 11.07 3.33 -1.47
N LEU A 114 12.01 3.65 -2.34
CA LEU A 114 12.56 2.76 -3.35
C LEU A 114 14.08 2.94 -3.32
N ASP A 115 14.81 1.86 -3.55
CA ASP A 115 16.25 1.97 -3.75
C ASP A 115 16.54 2.77 -5.04
N PRO A 116 17.70 3.45 -5.15
CA PRO A 116 18.04 4.27 -6.31
C PRO A 116 17.88 3.54 -7.66
N ASP A 117 18.24 2.26 -7.70
CA ASP A 117 18.14 1.42 -8.90
C ASP A 117 16.66 1.12 -9.26
N GLU A 118 15.80 0.98 -8.25
CA GLU A 118 14.37 0.74 -8.44
C GLU A 118 13.65 2.00 -8.92
N ILE A 119 14.08 3.18 -8.48
CA ILE A 119 13.53 4.47 -8.93
C ILE A 119 13.67 4.60 -10.44
N ALA A 120 14.80 4.20 -11.02
CA ALA A 120 15.02 4.23 -12.46
C ALA A 120 14.06 3.26 -13.19
N LEU A 121 14.02 1.99 -12.75
CA LEU A 121 13.16 0.95 -13.32
C LEU A 121 11.68 1.32 -13.28
N TRP A 122 11.21 1.85 -12.15
CA TRP A 122 9.81 2.23 -11.97
C TRP A 122 9.44 3.45 -12.79
N ALA A 123 10.31 4.47 -12.85
CA ALA A 123 10.08 5.65 -13.67
C ALA A 123 10.05 5.33 -15.18
N GLU A 124 10.86 4.37 -15.64
CA GLU A 124 10.82 3.86 -17.02
C GLU A 124 9.49 3.13 -17.29
N ARG A 125 9.09 2.21 -16.40
CA ARG A 125 7.86 1.42 -16.57
C ARG A 125 6.56 2.24 -16.51
N ILE A 126 6.55 3.34 -15.75
CA ILE A 126 5.39 4.24 -15.65
C ILE A 126 5.33 5.19 -16.86
N GLY A 127 6.43 5.36 -17.61
CA GLY A 127 6.50 6.31 -18.71
C GLY A 127 6.59 7.74 -18.22
N THR A 128 7.74 8.10 -17.64
CA THR A 128 8.07 9.51 -17.39
C THR A 128 8.48 10.17 -18.70
N THR A 129 7.57 10.94 -19.31
CA THR A 129 7.92 11.95 -20.31
C THR A 129 8.40 13.23 -19.64
#